data_AF-A0A8T3V962-F1
#
_entry.id   AF-A0A8T3V962-F1
#
_cell.length_a   1.000
_cell.length_b   1.000
_cell.length_c   1.000
_cell.angle_alpha   90.00
_cell.angle_beta   90.00
_cell.angle_gamma   90.00
#
_symmetry.space_group_name_H-M   'P 1'
#
loop_
_entity.id
_entity.type
_entity.pdbx_description
1 polymer ?
#
loop_
_entity_poly.entity_id
_entity_poly.type
_entity_poly.pdbx_seq_one_letter_code
_entity_poly.pdbx_strand_id
1 'polypeptide(L)'
;MDNKKFFLILGILIIFISVIGAYASEYKPEYGDLNFLLDETNESDLTGCCSIVCQLDGNDSIMAFRRDSPSGADIYIENITWHGKDAIKQYKTDGKYFCQVIVTNDGWTVGFGGLDDGVDNEKIENITGEMIANNTIDNATLQKIQDMKNPYGRGHALIKAPDGRYGVAMATTHFTGKLNPGDYISVPNKPSYVRTGDIQMNATDKEKTMHKLEITDAYGLVRRDITTYFFHEVKNDTFKGNVTNITLSNDDGSTFGMGTGGAADNVIFNGTTFKSGDIPIAPNYQRLGSIEFPENDDGGILGAIFNVLYYIVVIVLLIIIICLAIRIINKIRYARKRQRRQRPQSLYRNDRYR
;
A
#
# COMPACT_ATOMS: atom_id res chain seq x y z
N MET A 1 5.96 15.92 60.87
CA MET A 1 4.71 16.24 60.13
C MET A 1 3.97 14.93 59.98
N ASP A 2 2.74 14.83 60.50
CA ASP A 2 2.02 13.57 60.65
C ASP A 2 1.75 12.92 59.28
N ASN A 3 2.22 11.68 59.05
CA ASN A 3 2.22 11.01 57.75
C ASN A 3 0.83 11.01 57.09
N LYS A 4 -0.23 11.01 57.90
CA LYS A 4 -1.62 11.12 57.43
C LYS A 4 -1.92 12.44 56.70
N LYS A 5 -1.35 13.56 57.14
CA LYS A 5 -1.52 14.87 56.48
C LYS A 5 -0.78 14.92 55.15
N PHE A 6 0.37 14.26 55.04
CA PHE A 6 1.12 14.16 53.78
C PHE A 6 0.34 13.36 52.73
N PHE A 7 -0.21 12.19 53.08
CA PHE A 7 -1.01 11.39 52.16
C PHE A 7 -2.32 12.07 51.74
N LEU A 8 -2.96 12.83 52.64
CA LEU A 8 -4.16 13.60 52.31
C LEU A 8 -3.85 14.70 51.27
N ILE A 9 -2.77 15.46 51.47
CA ILE A 9 -2.34 16.53 50.55
C ILE A 9 -1.97 15.94 49.19
N LEU A 10 -1.24 14.83 49.17
CA LEU A 10 -0.87 14.14 47.93
C LEU A 10 -2.10 13.61 47.17
N GLY A 11 -3.08 13.05 47.87
CA GLY A 11 -4.33 12.60 47.27
C GLY A 11 -5.14 13.74 46.63
N ILE A 12 -5.24 14.88 47.31
CA ILE A 12 -5.89 16.08 46.77
C ILE A 12 -5.15 16.60 45.53
N LEU A 13 -3.81 16.61 45.55
CA LEU A 13 -3.00 17.05 44.42
C LEU A 13 -3.21 16.16 43.19
N ILE A 14 -3.26 14.84 43.36
CA ILE A 14 -3.49 13.90 42.27
C ILE A 14 -4.87 14.09 41.66
N ILE A 15 -5.92 14.22 42.49
CA ILE A 15 -7.28 14.50 42.02
C ILE A 15 -7.32 15.83 41.25
N PHE A 16 -6.65 16.86 41.76
CA PHE A 16 -6.61 18.17 41.11
C PHE A 16 -5.90 18.12 39.75
N ILE A 17 -4.78 17.40 39.65
CA ILE A 17 -4.07 17.16 38.38
C ILE A 17 -4.94 16.36 37.41
N SER A 18 -5.66 15.34 37.88
CA SER A 18 -6.57 14.55 37.04
C SER A 18 -7.75 15.36 36.53
N VAL A 19 -8.32 16.24 37.37
CA VAL A 19 -9.43 17.14 36.97
C VAL A 19 -8.94 18.19 35.98
N ILE A 20 -7.76 18.79 36.20
CA ILE A 20 -7.16 19.72 35.22
C ILE A 20 -6.84 18.99 33.91
N GLY A 21 -6.31 17.76 33.97
CA GLY A 21 -6.04 16.95 32.80
C GLY A 21 -7.31 16.62 32.01
N ALA A 22 -8.41 16.29 32.70
CA ALA A 22 -9.72 16.07 32.09
C ALA A 22 -10.27 17.36 31.46
N TYR A 23 -10.22 18.48 32.18
CA TYR A 23 -10.71 19.78 31.70
C TYR A 23 -9.88 20.33 30.53
N ALA A 24 -8.57 20.13 30.55
CA ALA A 24 -7.67 20.47 29.44
C ALA A 24 -7.85 19.51 28.24
N SER A 25 -8.33 18.29 28.46
CA SER A 25 -8.68 17.35 27.38
C SER A 25 -10.03 17.64 26.73
N GLU A 26 -10.99 18.21 27.49
CA GLU A 26 -12.28 18.67 26.98
C GLU A 26 -12.20 20.03 26.28
N TYR A 27 -11.20 20.86 26.60
CA TYR A 27 -10.94 22.12 25.90
C TYR A 27 -9.90 21.96 24.79
N LYS A 28 -10.21 21.12 23.79
CA LYS A 28 -9.69 21.33 22.44
C LYS A 28 -10.70 22.20 21.72
N PRO A 29 -10.39 23.45 21.33
CA PRO A 29 -11.22 24.11 20.34
C PRO A 29 -11.16 23.22 19.09
N GLU A 30 -12.24 22.51 18.81
CA GLU A 30 -12.43 21.81 17.53
C GLU A 30 -12.23 22.87 16.43
N TYR A 31 -11.08 22.81 15.77
CA TYR A 31 -10.78 23.53 14.54
C TYR A 31 -10.65 25.06 14.63
N GLY A 32 -10.38 25.61 15.83
CA GLY A 32 -10.02 27.03 16.01
C GLY A 32 -8.68 27.43 15.35
N ASP A 33 -7.84 26.45 15.01
CA ASP A 33 -6.54 26.66 14.40
C ASP A 33 -6.65 27.27 13.00
N LEU A 34 -7.70 26.96 12.23
CA LEU A 34 -7.79 27.46 10.85
C LEU A 34 -8.04 28.99 10.80
N ASN A 35 -8.88 29.52 11.70
CA ASN A 35 -9.10 30.97 11.79
C ASN A 35 -7.83 31.69 12.27
N PHE A 36 -7.10 31.10 13.22
CA PHE A 36 -5.79 31.60 13.65
C PHE A 36 -4.75 31.56 12.51
N LEU A 37 -4.79 30.52 11.67
CA LEU A 37 -3.89 30.36 10.53
C LEU A 37 -4.22 31.31 9.37
N LEU A 38 -5.50 31.58 9.11
CA LEU A 38 -5.94 32.59 8.14
C LEU A 38 -5.52 34.00 8.58
N ASP A 39 -5.45 34.27 9.88
CA ASP A 39 -4.99 35.55 10.43
C ASP A 39 -3.46 35.73 10.34
N GLU A 40 -2.67 34.65 10.39
CA GLU A 40 -1.19 34.69 10.41
C GLU A 40 -0.50 34.30 9.07
N THR A 41 -1.24 33.78 8.08
CA THR A 41 -0.68 33.40 6.77
C THR A 41 -1.50 33.93 5.61
N ASN A 42 -0.85 34.26 4.48
CA ASN A 42 -1.59 34.62 3.27
C ASN A 42 -2.46 33.42 2.86
N GLU A 43 -3.74 33.65 2.52
CA GLU A 43 -4.66 32.62 2.03
C GLU A 43 -4.05 31.79 0.88
N SER A 44 -3.27 32.43 0.01
CA SER A 44 -2.55 31.75 -1.05
C SER A 44 -1.59 30.67 -0.56
N ASP A 45 -1.09 30.74 0.66
CA ASP A 45 -0.12 29.79 1.24
C ASP A 45 -0.79 28.56 1.84
N LEU A 46 -2.12 28.61 2.02
CA LEU A 46 -2.92 27.53 2.59
C LEU A 46 -3.59 26.67 1.51
N THR A 47 -3.57 27.07 0.24
CA THR A 47 -4.03 26.20 -0.85
C THR A 47 -3.01 25.07 -1.11
N GLY A 48 -3.47 23.84 -1.19
CA GLY A 48 -2.69 22.76 -1.77
C GLY A 48 -3.13 21.36 -1.33
N CYS A 49 -2.82 20.41 -2.20
CA CYS A 49 -3.21 19.01 -2.06
C CYS A 49 -2.55 18.34 -0.86
N CYS A 50 -3.09 17.19 -0.48
CA CYS A 50 -2.53 16.30 0.53
C CYS A 50 -2.47 14.87 -0.03
N SER A 51 -1.41 14.15 0.34
CA SER A 51 -1.33 12.71 0.14
C SER A 51 -1.22 12.02 1.49
N ILE A 52 -1.97 10.95 1.69
CA ILE A 52 -1.86 10.09 2.87
C ILE A 52 -1.54 8.69 2.42
N VAL A 53 -0.52 8.06 3.01
CA VAL A 53 -0.26 6.64 2.80
C VAL A 53 -0.23 5.92 4.13
N CYS A 54 -0.85 4.75 4.18
CA CYS A 54 -0.85 3.86 5.33
C CYS A 54 -0.32 2.48 4.92
N GLN A 55 0.57 1.92 5.75
CA GLN A 55 1.02 0.53 5.61
C GLN A 55 0.03 -0.40 6.30
N LEU A 56 -0.38 -1.47 5.64
CA LEU A 56 -1.15 -2.55 6.25
C LEU A 56 -0.26 -3.79 6.39
N ASP A 57 -0.84 -4.96 6.61
CA ASP A 57 -0.06 -6.18 6.77
C ASP A 57 0.61 -6.61 5.46
N GLY A 58 1.90 -6.97 5.51
CA GLY A 58 2.63 -7.42 4.33
C GLY A 58 2.83 -6.31 3.30
N ASN A 59 2.36 -6.53 2.07
CA ASN A 59 2.42 -5.56 0.97
C ASN A 59 1.12 -4.72 0.85
N ASP A 60 0.12 -5.00 1.67
CA ASP A 60 -1.13 -4.27 1.60
C ASP A 60 -0.91 -2.81 2.01
N SER A 61 -1.55 -1.89 1.30
CA SER A 61 -1.44 -0.47 1.60
C SER A 61 -2.65 0.28 1.11
N ILE A 62 -2.87 1.45 1.72
CA ILE A 62 -3.92 2.34 1.28
C ILE A 62 -3.36 3.76 1.16
N MET A 63 -3.58 4.36 0.00
CA MET A 63 -3.20 5.72 -0.30
C MET A 63 -4.45 6.56 -0.57
N ALA A 64 -4.57 7.71 0.07
CA ALA A 64 -5.54 8.72 -0.26
C ALA A 64 -4.85 9.98 -0.80
N PHE A 65 -5.54 10.69 -1.67
CA PHE A 65 -5.12 11.97 -2.19
C PHE A 65 -6.29 12.94 -2.19
N ARG A 66 -6.16 14.03 -1.45
CA ARG A 66 -7.10 15.17 -1.53
C ARG A 66 -6.57 16.22 -2.48
N ARG A 67 -7.34 16.53 -3.52
CA ARG A 67 -7.09 17.68 -4.39
C ARG A 67 -7.53 18.96 -3.69
N ASP A 68 -6.70 20.00 -3.80
CA ASP A 68 -7.06 21.35 -3.37
C ASP A 68 -6.52 22.37 -4.36
N SER A 69 -7.42 23.04 -5.08
CA SER A 69 -7.10 23.97 -6.15
C SER A 69 -8.26 24.92 -6.40
N PRO A 70 -8.04 26.22 -6.70
CA PRO A 70 -9.12 27.14 -7.06
C PRO A 70 -9.77 26.79 -8.40
N SER A 71 -9.08 26.08 -9.28
CA SER A 71 -9.59 25.71 -10.60
C SER A 71 -10.12 24.29 -10.61
N GLY A 72 -11.30 24.10 -11.19
CA GLY A 72 -11.78 22.75 -11.52
C GLY A 72 -10.94 22.11 -12.63
N ALA A 73 -10.95 20.79 -12.71
CA ALA A 73 -10.28 20.02 -13.75
C ALA A 73 -10.93 18.65 -13.90
N ASP A 74 -10.96 18.08 -15.09
CA ASP A 74 -11.30 16.67 -15.23
C ASP A 74 -10.11 15.82 -14.76
N ILE A 75 -10.40 14.85 -13.88
CA ILE A 75 -9.39 13.96 -13.31
C ILE A 75 -9.47 12.60 -14.01
N TYR A 76 -8.36 12.14 -14.57
CA TYR A 76 -8.25 10.89 -15.30
C TYR A 76 -7.59 9.84 -14.41
N ILE A 77 -8.18 8.65 -14.31
CA ILE A 77 -7.65 7.47 -13.62
C ILE A 77 -7.58 6.32 -14.62
N GLU A 78 -6.37 5.89 -14.95
CA GLU A 78 -6.11 4.94 -16.03
C GLU A 78 -5.07 3.89 -15.66
N ASN A 79 -5.12 2.73 -16.34
CA ASN A 79 -4.06 1.73 -16.31
C ASN A 79 -3.00 2.07 -17.37
N ILE A 80 -1.73 2.03 -16.98
CA ILE A 80 -0.59 2.37 -17.81
C ILE A 80 0.56 1.38 -17.58
N THR A 81 1.49 1.30 -18.53
CA THR A 81 2.81 0.72 -18.28
C THR A 81 3.79 1.87 -18.02
N TRP A 82 4.31 1.94 -16.80
CA TRP A 82 5.16 3.03 -16.32
C TRP A 82 6.49 2.47 -15.83
N HIS A 83 7.60 2.89 -16.47
CA HIS A 83 8.95 2.38 -16.21
C HIS A 83 9.03 0.83 -16.21
N GLY A 84 8.30 0.18 -17.12
CA GLY A 84 8.30 -1.28 -17.26
C GLY A 84 7.43 -2.03 -16.25
N LYS A 85 6.61 -1.33 -15.45
CA LYS A 85 5.64 -1.91 -14.52
C LYS A 85 4.23 -1.50 -14.91
N ASP A 86 3.27 -2.40 -14.76
CA ASP A 86 1.87 -2.01 -14.84
C ASP A 86 1.51 -1.16 -13.62
N ALA A 87 0.74 -0.11 -13.83
CA ALA A 87 0.43 0.87 -12.80
C ALA A 87 -0.89 1.59 -13.08
N ILE A 88 -1.47 2.12 -12.03
CA ILE A 88 -2.60 3.05 -12.07
C ILE A 88 -2.05 4.45 -11.97
N LYS A 89 -2.53 5.35 -12.82
CA LYS A 89 -2.16 6.77 -12.80
C LYS A 89 -3.38 7.66 -12.67
N GLN A 90 -3.33 8.56 -11.70
CA GLN A 90 -4.24 9.70 -11.58
C GLN A 90 -3.55 10.96 -12.08
N TYR A 91 -4.18 11.70 -12.98
CA TYR A 91 -3.65 12.95 -13.50
C TYR A 91 -4.74 13.89 -14.02
N LYS A 92 -4.37 15.14 -14.27
CA LYS A 92 -5.20 16.11 -15.00
C LYS A 92 -4.44 16.69 -16.18
N THR A 93 -5.16 17.24 -17.14
CA THR A 93 -4.60 17.98 -18.28
C THR A 93 -5.08 19.43 -18.35
N ASP A 94 -6.17 19.78 -17.65
CA ASP A 94 -6.69 21.15 -17.59
C ASP A 94 -5.70 22.14 -16.98
N GLY A 95 -5.55 23.29 -17.65
CA GLY A 95 -4.52 24.27 -17.40
C GLY A 95 -3.17 23.77 -17.92
N LYS A 96 -2.63 22.74 -17.27
CA LYS A 96 -1.41 22.01 -17.63
C LYS A 96 -1.46 20.60 -17.04
N TYR A 97 -0.68 19.72 -17.67
CA TYR A 97 -0.46 18.36 -17.18
C TYR A 97 0.01 18.35 -15.72
N PHE A 98 -0.57 17.46 -14.92
CA PHE A 98 -0.12 17.20 -13.55
C PHE A 98 -0.50 15.77 -13.12
N CYS A 99 0.48 14.91 -12.93
CA CYS A 99 0.34 13.63 -12.24
C CYS A 99 0.09 13.88 -10.76
N GLN A 100 -0.92 13.20 -10.21
CA GLN A 100 -1.33 13.31 -8.82
C GLN A 100 -1.00 12.03 -8.03
N VAL A 101 -1.29 10.86 -8.61
CA VAL A 101 -1.09 9.56 -7.95
C VAL A 101 -0.56 8.53 -8.93
N ILE A 102 0.36 7.68 -8.47
CA ILE A 102 0.75 6.43 -9.12
C ILE A 102 0.60 5.28 -8.12
N VAL A 103 0.03 4.14 -8.54
CA VAL A 103 0.02 2.89 -7.77
C VAL A 103 0.47 1.75 -8.68
N THR A 104 1.60 1.10 -8.40
CA THR A 104 2.14 0.03 -9.23
C THR A 104 1.55 -1.34 -8.89
N ASN A 105 1.66 -2.27 -9.82
CA ASN A 105 1.21 -3.65 -9.66
C ASN A 105 1.87 -4.43 -8.52
N ASP A 106 3.03 -3.96 -8.03
CA ASP A 106 3.77 -4.55 -6.92
C ASP A 106 3.67 -3.76 -5.60
N GLY A 107 2.83 -2.72 -5.54
CA GLY A 107 2.48 -2.04 -4.28
C GLY A 107 3.26 -0.76 -3.97
N TRP A 108 4.02 -0.21 -4.93
CA TRP A 108 4.54 1.15 -4.78
C TRP A 108 3.43 2.17 -4.95
N THR A 109 3.45 3.21 -4.13
CA THR A 109 2.51 4.33 -4.24
C THR A 109 3.25 5.65 -4.26
N VAL A 110 2.84 6.56 -5.13
CA VAL A 110 3.40 7.91 -5.23
C VAL A 110 2.29 8.95 -5.24
N GLY A 111 2.43 10.01 -4.46
CA GLY A 111 1.53 11.16 -4.43
C GLY A 111 2.25 12.47 -4.68
N PHE A 112 1.68 13.32 -5.52
CA PHE A 112 2.24 14.61 -5.88
C PHE A 112 1.24 15.74 -5.64
N GLY A 113 1.70 16.79 -4.99
CA GLY A 113 0.99 18.05 -4.88
C GLY A 113 1.93 19.22 -5.09
N GLY A 114 1.38 20.37 -5.51
CA GLY A 114 2.15 21.59 -5.68
C GLY A 114 1.68 22.42 -6.86
N LEU A 115 2.52 23.39 -7.25
CA LEU A 115 2.32 24.26 -8.42
C LEU A 115 3.26 23.92 -9.57
N ASP A 116 4.09 22.88 -9.41
CA ASP A 116 5.13 22.43 -10.32
C ASP A 116 4.57 21.77 -11.60
N ASP A 117 3.50 22.31 -12.19
CA ASP A 117 2.79 21.71 -13.32
C ASP A 117 3.55 21.70 -14.66
N GLY A 118 3.13 20.82 -15.56
CA GLY A 118 3.78 20.60 -16.85
C GLY A 118 5.15 19.92 -16.70
N VAL A 119 6.18 20.54 -17.28
CA VAL A 119 7.51 19.92 -17.45
C VAL A 119 8.19 19.56 -16.13
N ASP A 120 8.00 20.34 -15.07
CA ASP A 120 8.64 20.04 -13.79
C ASP A 120 7.96 18.87 -13.07
N ASN A 121 6.63 18.78 -13.12
CA ASN A 121 5.89 17.62 -12.63
C ASN A 121 6.27 16.35 -13.40
N GLU A 122 6.39 16.42 -14.74
CA GLU A 122 6.85 15.29 -15.56
C GLU A 122 8.25 14.82 -15.17
N LYS A 123 9.18 15.73 -14.89
CA LYS A 123 10.53 15.38 -14.40
C LYS A 123 10.47 14.73 -13.02
N ILE A 124 9.70 15.28 -12.10
CA ILE A 124 9.53 14.74 -10.74
C ILE A 124 8.91 13.35 -10.81
N GLU A 125 7.87 13.17 -11.62
CA GLU A 125 7.27 11.87 -11.93
C GLU A 125 8.33 10.88 -12.43
N ASN A 126 9.09 11.24 -13.48
CA ASN A 126 10.12 10.37 -14.04
C ASN A 126 11.20 9.99 -13.01
N ILE A 127 11.65 10.93 -12.17
CA ILE A 127 12.63 10.64 -11.11
C ILE A 127 12.06 9.63 -10.10
N THR A 128 10.79 9.77 -9.70
CA THR A 128 10.17 8.77 -8.81
C THR A 128 9.98 7.42 -9.50
N GLY A 129 9.73 7.39 -10.81
CA GLY A 129 9.71 6.17 -11.61
C GLY A 129 11.06 5.46 -11.65
N GLU A 130 12.16 6.21 -11.76
CA GLU A 130 13.52 5.67 -11.66
C GLU A 130 13.82 5.11 -10.25
N MET A 131 13.37 5.78 -9.19
CA MET A 131 13.48 5.28 -7.82
C MET A 131 12.77 3.93 -7.66
N ILE A 132 11.57 3.81 -8.23
CA ILE A 132 10.76 2.58 -8.20
C ILE A 132 11.40 1.47 -9.02
N ALA A 133 11.84 1.76 -10.26
CA ALA A 133 12.51 0.81 -11.12
C ALA A 133 13.78 0.22 -10.48
N ASN A 134 14.48 1.03 -9.69
CA ASN A 134 15.70 0.63 -8.97
C ASN A 134 15.43 0.06 -7.56
N ASN A 135 14.18 0.02 -7.09
CA ASN A 135 13.80 -0.39 -5.73
C ASN A 135 14.51 0.43 -4.62
N THR A 136 14.72 1.72 -4.86
CA THR A 136 15.48 2.62 -3.97
C THR A 136 14.66 3.84 -3.56
N ILE A 137 14.78 4.23 -2.29
CA ILE A 137 14.37 5.56 -1.81
C ILE A 137 15.58 6.18 -1.11
N ASP A 138 16.22 7.16 -1.74
CA ASP A 138 17.46 7.76 -1.24
C ASP A 138 17.36 9.29 -1.12
N ASN A 139 18.10 9.84 -0.15
CA ASN A 139 18.05 11.28 0.17
C ASN A 139 18.58 12.15 -0.97
N ALA A 140 19.57 11.70 -1.75
CA ALA A 140 20.15 12.52 -2.81
C ALA A 140 19.13 12.73 -3.95
N THR A 141 18.37 11.70 -4.28
CA THR A 141 17.28 11.80 -5.26
C THR A 141 16.11 12.62 -4.72
N LEU A 142 15.76 12.48 -3.45
CA LEU A 142 14.74 13.33 -2.81
C LEU A 142 15.15 14.81 -2.76
N GLN A 143 16.42 15.13 -2.51
CA GLN A 143 16.93 16.50 -2.56
C GLN A 143 16.76 17.11 -3.96
N LYS A 144 17.00 16.34 -5.04
CA LYS A 144 16.74 16.84 -6.42
C LYS A 144 15.27 17.20 -6.62
N ILE A 145 14.36 16.40 -6.08
CA ILE A 145 12.91 16.72 -6.14
C ILE A 145 12.60 17.97 -5.32
N GLN A 146 13.18 18.11 -4.13
CA GLN A 146 13.06 19.32 -3.32
C GLN A 146 13.55 20.56 -4.09
N ASP A 147 14.71 20.49 -4.75
CA ASP A 147 15.29 21.61 -5.50
C ASP A 147 14.38 22.07 -6.64
N MET A 148 13.68 21.13 -7.29
CA MET A 148 12.66 21.46 -8.30
C MET A 148 11.38 22.05 -7.71
N LYS A 149 11.00 21.66 -6.48
CA LYS A 149 9.82 22.20 -5.78
C LYS A 149 10.09 23.54 -5.10
N ASN A 150 11.35 23.85 -4.77
CA ASN A 150 11.74 25.03 -4.01
C ASN A 150 11.28 26.37 -4.63
N PRO A 151 11.40 26.61 -5.95
CA PRO A 151 10.96 27.86 -6.59
C PRO A 151 9.47 28.13 -6.45
N TYR A 152 8.66 27.09 -6.24
CA TYR A 152 7.21 27.20 -6.08
C TYR A 152 6.78 27.47 -4.63
N GLY A 153 7.70 27.39 -3.67
CA GLY A 153 7.46 27.68 -2.24
C GLY A 153 6.58 26.66 -1.49
N ARG A 154 5.91 25.76 -2.22
CA ARG A 154 5.03 24.71 -1.68
C ARG A 154 4.98 23.51 -2.63
N GLY A 155 4.54 22.38 -2.10
CA GLY A 155 4.37 21.15 -2.85
C GLY A 155 4.99 19.97 -2.12
N HIS A 156 4.57 18.77 -2.50
CA HIS A 156 5.13 17.52 -1.99
C HIS A 156 5.24 16.48 -3.11
N ALA A 157 6.18 15.57 -2.93
CA ALA A 157 6.24 14.26 -3.57
C ALA A 157 6.43 13.25 -2.44
N LEU A 158 5.47 12.34 -2.29
CA LEU A 158 5.49 11.25 -1.32
C LEU A 158 5.62 9.95 -2.10
N ILE A 159 6.69 9.19 -1.87
CA ILE A 159 6.91 7.86 -2.44
C ILE A 159 6.92 6.84 -1.30
N LYS A 160 6.21 5.73 -1.46
CA LYS A 160 6.18 4.63 -0.49
C LYS A 160 6.39 3.30 -1.22
N ALA A 161 7.30 2.51 -0.66
CA ALA A 161 7.63 1.17 -1.10
C ALA A 161 6.69 0.10 -0.50
N PRO A 162 6.59 -1.08 -1.14
CA PRO A 162 5.89 -2.28 -0.66
C PRO A 162 6.18 -2.67 0.79
N ASP A 163 7.42 -2.47 1.24
CA ASP A 163 7.91 -2.88 2.56
C ASP A 163 7.72 -1.79 3.64
N GLY A 164 6.96 -0.74 3.34
CA GLY A 164 6.67 0.36 4.23
C GLY A 164 7.72 1.48 4.28
N ARG A 165 8.89 1.32 3.63
CA ARG A 165 9.82 2.45 3.48
C ARG A 165 9.14 3.58 2.70
N TYR A 166 9.39 4.82 3.09
CA TYR A 166 8.88 5.97 2.37
C TYR A 166 9.90 7.09 2.29
N GLY A 167 9.70 7.98 1.32
CA GLY A 167 10.44 9.21 1.11
C GLY A 167 9.50 10.36 0.83
N VAL A 168 9.83 11.52 1.35
CA VAL A 168 9.08 12.76 1.15
C VAL A 168 10.04 13.84 0.69
N ALA A 169 9.69 14.55 -0.38
CA ALA A 169 10.37 15.75 -0.82
C ALA A 169 9.36 16.89 -0.95
N MET A 170 9.65 18.01 -0.30
CA MET A 170 8.82 19.21 -0.25
C MET A 170 9.67 20.43 -0.59
N ALA A 171 9.05 21.60 -0.79
CA ALA A 171 9.77 22.80 -1.22
C ALA A 171 10.96 23.21 -0.31
N THR A 172 10.89 22.93 1.00
CA THR A 172 11.91 23.36 1.97
C THR A 172 12.57 22.22 2.73
N THR A 173 12.14 20.97 2.55
CA THR A 173 12.69 19.81 3.26
C THR A 173 12.49 18.53 2.47
N HIS A 174 13.34 17.54 2.74
CA HIS A 174 13.13 16.16 2.35
C HIS A 174 13.50 15.23 3.50
N PHE A 175 12.89 14.06 3.56
CA PHE A 175 13.19 13.06 4.60
C PHE A 175 12.71 11.67 4.18
N THR A 176 13.20 10.65 4.87
CA THR A 176 12.81 9.24 4.70
C THR A 176 12.33 8.66 6.02
N GLY A 177 11.60 7.55 5.94
CA GLY A 177 11.18 6.79 7.11
C GLY A 177 10.68 5.40 6.74
N LYS A 178 10.07 4.73 7.72
CA LYS A 178 9.44 3.43 7.54
C LYS A 178 8.14 3.37 8.35
N LEU A 179 7.06 2.98 7.69
CA LEU A 179 5.77 2.72 8.30
C LEU A 179 5.69 1.25 8.71
N ASN A 180 5.29 0.98 9.94
CA ASN A 180 4.88 -0.36 10.37
C ASN A 180 3.40 -0.59 9.99
N PRO A 181 2.91 -1.84 10.00
CA PRO A 181 1.49 -2.09 9.81
C PRO A 181 0.61 -1.27 10.77
N GLY A 182 -0.33 -0.51 10.21
CA GLY A 182 -1.19 0.45 10.90
C GLY A 182 -0.68 1.89 10.82
N ASP A 183 0.63 2.12 10.66
CA ASP A 183 1.18 3.47 10.61
C ASP A 183 0.77 4.19 9.32
N TYR A 184 0.52 5.49 9.43
CA TYR A 184 0.30 6.39 8.31
C TYR A 184 1.18 7.64 8.39
N ILE A 185 1.42 8.23 7.23
CA ILE A 185 1.92 9.60 7.09
C ILE A 185 0.98 10.37 6.15
N SER A 186 0.65 11.61 6.55
CA SER A 186 -0.14 12.56 5.77
C SER A 186 0.74 13.77 5.45
N VAL A 187 0.88 14.04 4.16
CA VAL A 187 1.83 14.98 3.58
C VAL A 187 1.07 16.01 2.74
N PRO A 188 0.70 17.15 3.33
CA PRO A 188 0.18 18.30 2.59
C PRO A 188 1.32 19.04 1.88
N ASN A 189 1.01 20.08 1.09
CA ASN A 189 2.03 20.87 0.38
C ASN A 189 2.96 21.72 1.27
N LYS A 190 2.70 21.80 2.58
CA LYS A 190 3.49 22.61 3.52
C LYS A 190 4.03 21.75 4.67
N PRO A 191 5.36 21.73 4.93
CA PRO A 191 5.95 20.78 5.87
C PRO A 191 5.45 20.87 7.30
N SER A 192 5.06 22.07 7.76
CA SER A 192 4.54 22.30 9.12
C SER A 192 3.21 21.59 9.41
N TYR A 193 2.55 21.05 8.38
CA TYR A 193 1.27 20.34 8.49
C TYR A 193 1.43 18.83 8.27
N VAL A 194 2.64 18.33 8.08
CA VAL A 194 2.89 16.89 8.02
C VAL A 194 2.49 16.27 9.35
N ARG A 195 1.72 15.19 9.29
CA ARG A 195 1.29 14.44 10.46
C ARG A 195 1.53 12.95 10.24
N THR A 196 1.77 12.26 11.33
CA THR A 196 1.89 10.80 11.39
C THR A 196 1.01 10.27 12.50
N GLY A 197 0.67 8.99 12.41
CA GLY A 197 -0.08 8.30 13.45
C GLY A 197 -0.36 6.87 13.02
N ASP A 198 -1.32 6.24 13.68
CA ASP A 198 -1.76 4.88 13.39
C ASP A 198 -3.27 4.83 13.13
N ILE A 199 -3.68 3.85 12.32
CA ILE A 199 -5.07 3.45 12.18
C ILE A 199 -5.31 2.15 12.94
N GLN A 200 -6.54 1.95 13.40
CA GLN A 200 -6.96 0.69 13.98
C GLN A 200 -6.99 -0.40 12.90
N MET A 201 -6.06 -1.36 12.97
CA MET A 201 -5.94 -2.43 11.96
C MET A 201 -7.19 -3.32 11.86
N ASN A 202 -7.96 -3.43 12.94
CA ASN A 202 -9.24 -4.14 12.97
C ASN A 202 -10.44 -3.29 12.49
N ALA A 203 -10.22 -2.05 12.03
CA ALA A 203 -11.28 -1.22 11.46
C ALA A 203 -11.94 -1.97 10.29
N THR A 204 -13.26 -2.02 10.33
CA THR A 204 -14.10 -2.71 9.33
C THR A 204 -14.04 -2.03 7.97
N ASP A 205 -13.81 -0.72 7.95
CA ASP A 205 -13.79 0.11 6.75
C ASP A 205 -12.56 1.03 6.78
N LYS A 206 -11.49 0.57 6.14
CA LYS A 206 -10.20 1.27 6.11
C LYS A 206 -10.24 2.43 5.12
N GLU A 207 -10.96 2.29 4.01
CA GLU A 207 -11.22 3.37 3.06
C GLU A 207 -11.89 4.56 3.74
N LYS A 208 -12.98 4.35 4.49
CA LYS A 208 -13.63 5.41 5.27
C LYS A 208 -12.69 6.07 6.26
N THR A 209 -11.78 5.30 6.85
CA THR A 209 -10.76 5.82 7.76
C THR A 209 -9.82 6.78 7.02
N MET A 210 -9.40 6.44 5.80
CA MET A 210 -8.55 7.32 4.99
C MET A 210 -9.27 8.57 4.52
N HIS A 211 -10.55 8.47 4.10
CA HIS A 211 -11.39 9.64 3.81
C HIS A 211 -11.53 10.57 5.03
N LYS A 212 -11.71 10.00 6.24
CA LYS A 212 -11.72 10.77 7.50
C LYS A 212 -10.39 11.45 7.79
N LEU A 213 -9.27 10.77 7.52
CA LEU A 213 -7.98 11.38 7.68
C LEU A 213 -7.86 12.58 6.74
N GLU A 214 -8.17 12.47 5.46
CA GLU A 214 -8.07 13.58 4.51
C GLU A 214 -8.90 14.82 4.90
N ILE A 215 -10.14 14.63 5.35
CA ILE A 215 -11.00 15.76 5.78
C ILE A 215 -10.59 16.38 7.13
N THR A 216 -9.70 15.75 7.89
CA THR A 216 -9.20 16.27 9.18
C THR A 216 -7.81 16.90 9.07
N ASP A 217 -7.16 16.83 7.91
CA ASP A 217 -6.00 17.67 7.62
C ASP A 217 -6.44 19.13 7.49
N ALA A 218 -5.85 20.00 8.31
CA ALA A 218 -6.16 21.42 8.39
C ALA A 218 -5.59 22.26 7.24
N TYR A 219 -4.68 21.69 6.43
CA TYR A 219 -4.19 22.36 5.24
C TYR A 219 -5.24 22.31 4.11
N GLY A 220 -5.31 23.34 3.28
CA GLY A 220 -6.22 23.42 2.14
C GLY A 220 -7.40 24.37 2.33
N LEU A 221 -7.76 25.12 1.29
CA LEU A 221 -8.83 26.14 1.33
C LEU A 221 -10.03 25.83 0.45
N VAL A 222 -9.78 25.21 -0.71
CA VAL A 222 -10.83 24.93 -1.68
C VAL A 222 -11.40 23.56 -1.44
N ARG A 223 -10.58 22.57 -1.09
CA ARG A 223 -10.92 21.19 -0.69
C ARG A 223 -11.90 20.53 -1.67
N ARG A 224 -11.41 19.55 -2.42
CA ARG A 224 -12.19 18.93 -3.50
C ARG A 224 -12.19 17.43 -3.33
N ASP A 225 -11.88 16.71 -4.40
CA ASP A 225 -11.98 15.27 -4.48
C ASP A 225 -10.94 14.61 -3.57
N ILE A 226 -11.40 13.57 -2.88
CA ILE A 226 -10.55 12.60 -2.21
C ILE A 226 -10.67 11.30 -2.99
N THR A 227 -9.58 10.90 -3.64
CA THR A 227 -9.47 9.57 -4.24
C THR A 227 -8.66 8.67 -3.32
N THR A 228 -9.15 7.46 -3.08
CA THR A 228 -8.44 6.46 -2.26
C THR A 228 -8.19 5.18 -3.07
N TYR A 229 -6.96 4.68 -2.98
CA TYR A 229 -6.43 3.48 -3.61
C TYR A 229 -6.07 2.46 -2.55
N PHE A 230 -6.86 1.40 -2.42
CA PHE A 230 -6.58 0.30 -1.50
C PHE A 230 -5.98 -0.88 -2.26
N PHE A 231 -4.65 -0.99 -2.19
CA PHE A 231 -3.86 -2.07 -2.76
C PHE A 231 -3.77 -3.24 -1.78
N HIS A 232 -4.09 -4.44 -2.26
CA HIS A 232 -4.03 -5.66 -1.45
C HIS A 232 -3.79 -6.91 -2.30
N GLU A 233 -3.12 -7.90 -1.71
CA GLU A 233 -2.94 -9.21 -2.34
C GLU A 233 -4.24 -10.01 -2.26
N VAL A 234 -4.67 -10.61 -3.38
CA VAL A 234 -5.83 -11.51 -3.44
C VAL A 234 -5.38 -12.86 -3.94
N LYS A 235 -5.67 -13.89 -3.14
CA LYS A 235 -5.40 -15.28 -3.49
C LYS A 235 -6.61 -16.15 -3.17
N ASN A 236 -7.29 -16.59 -4.22
CA ASN A 236 -8.42 -17.52 -4.14
C ASN A 236 -8.36 -18.52 -5.30
N ASP A 237 -9.36 -19.41 -5.39
CA ASP A 237 -9.39 -20.49 -6.40
C ASP A 237 -9.46 -19.97 -7.86
N THR A 238 -9.88 -18.72 -8.06
CA THR A 238 -10.13 -18.10 -9.38
C THR A 238 -9.16 -16.98 -9.76
N PHE A 239 -8.45 -16.42 -8.79
CA PHE A 239 -7.53 -15.29 -8.99
C PHE A 239 -6.37 -15.36 -8.01
N LYS A 240 -5.17 -15.11 -8.53
CA LYS A 240 -3.97 -14.89 -7.73
C LYS A 240 -3.24 -13.68 -8.31
N GLY A 241 -3.03 -12.67 -7.48
CA GLY A 241 -2.41 -11.42 -7.89
C GLY A 241 -2.72 -10.30 -6.90
N ASN A 242 -2.55 -9.08 -7.36
CA ASN A 242 -2.82 -7.89 -6.57
C ASN A 242 -4.06 -7.16 -7.11
N VAL A 243 -4.80 -6.52 -6.21
CA VAL A 243 -5.99 -5.74 -6.56
C VAL A 243 -5.89 -4.36 -5.93
N THR A 244 -6.20 -3.33 -6.70
CA THR A 244 -6.39 -1.98 -6.17
C THR A 244 -7.85 -1.58 -6.27
N ASN A 245 -8.52 -1.44 -5.13
CA ASN A 245 -9.86 -0.85 -5.06
C ASN A 245 -9.75 0.68 -5.09
N ILE A 246 -10.58 1.33 -5.90
CA ILE A 246 -10.56 2.78 -6.06
C ILE A 246 -11.90 3.37 -5.60
N THR A 247 -11.83 4.32 -4.69
CA THR A 247 -13.01 5.01 -4.14
C THR A 247 -12.84 6.52 -4.22
N LEU A 248 -13.98 7.23 -4.22
CA LEU A 248 -14.05 8.66 -4.45
C LEU A 248 -15.05 9.32 -3.49
N SER A 249 -14.67 10.47 -2.95
CA SER A 249 -15.54 11.36 -2.18
C SER A 249 -15.19 12.83 -2.44
N ASN A 250 -16.01 13.74 -1.95
CA ASN A 250 -15.79 15.18 -1.98
C ASN A 250 -15.53 15.70 -0.57
N ASP A 251 -14.40 16.38 -0.35
CA ASP A 251 -14.15 17.18 0.85
C ASP A 251 -14.86 18.52 0.69
N ASP A 252 -16.07 18.64 1.25
CA ASP A 252 -16.87 19.86 1.17
C ASP A 252 -16.42 20.97 2.15
N GLY A 253 -15.31 20.74 2.87
CA GLY A 253 -14.73 21.65 3.85
C GLY A 253 -15.58 21.86 5.10
N SER A 254 -16.69 21.13 5.25
CA SER A 254 -17.61 21.27 6.39
C SER A 254 -16.94 20.99 7.74
N THR A 255 -15.93 20.11 7.77
CA THR A 255 -15.10 19.84 8.97
C THR A 255 -14.46 21.11 9.54
N PHE A 256 -14.21 22.11 8.69
CA PHE A 256 -13.61 23.39 9.08
C PHE A 256 -14.59 24.57 8.95
N GLY A 257 -15.88 24.31 8.82
CA GLY A 257 -16.90 25.34 8.63
C GLY A 257 -16.83 26.07 7.29
N MET A 258 -16.17 25.48 6.28
CA MET A 258 -16.12 26.02 4.92
C MET A 258 -17.34 25.57 4.11
N GLY A 259 -17.65 26.32 3.04
CA GLY A 259 -18.73 26.01 2.11
C GLY A 259 -18.21 25.61 0.73
N THR A 260 -17.38 24.56 0.65
CA THR A 260 -16.70 24.19 -0.60
C THR A 260 -17.31 22.99 -1.32
N GLY A 261 -18.45 22.48 -0.85
CA GLY A 261 -19.11 21.31 -1.45
C GLY A 261 -19.44 21.39 -2.94
N GLY A 262 -19.49 22.59 -3.53
CA GLY A 262 -19.63 22.78 -4.98
C GLY A 262 -18.34 22.64 -5.79
N ALA A 263 -17.20 22.39 -5.15
CA ALA A 263 -15.87 22.38 -5.77
C ALA A 263 -15.39 20.99 -6.22
N ALA A 264 -16.23 19.95 -6.16
CA ALA A 264 -15.87 18.64 -6.72
C ALA A 264 -15.57 18.72 -8.22
N ASP A 265 -14.68 17.85 -8.68
CA ASP A 265 -14.32 17.69 -10.09
C ASP A 265 -15.03 16.47 -10.70
N ASN A 266 -15.06 16.40 -12.03
CA ASN A 266 -15.43 15.13 -12.66
C ASN A 266 -14.24 14.18 -12.59
N VAL A 267 -14.53 12.89 -12.40
CA VAL A 267 -13.52 11.83 -12.42
C VAL A 267 -13.84 10.86 -13.54
N ILE A 268 -12.86 10.59 -14.41
CA ILE A 268 -12.97 9.68 -15.54
C ILE A 268 -12.15 8.44 -15.19
N PHE A 269 -12.83 7.31 -14.98
CA PHE A 269 -12.20 6.03 -14.67
C PHE A 269 -12.58 5.00 -15.74
N ASN A 270 -11.59 4.47 -16.46
CA ASN A 270 -11.77 3.52 -17.56
C ASN A 270 -12.85 3.96 -18.57
N GLY A 271 -12.84 5.24 -18.95
CA GLY A 271 -13.80 5.84 -19.89
C GLY A 271 -15.19 6.13 -19.31
N THR A 272 -15.46 5.80 -18.05
CA THR A 272 -16.70 6.15 -17.35
C THR A 272 -16.53 7.46 -16.58
N THR A 273 -17.39 8.43 -16.86
CA THR A 273 -17.39 9.73 -16.15
C THR A 273 -18.29 9.69 -14.91
N PHE A 274 -17.68 9.96 -13.77
CA PHE A 274 -18.34 10.24 -12.49
C PHE A 274 -18.43 11.75 -12.35
N LYS A 275 -19.64 12.30 -12.36
CA LYS A 275 -19.86 13.74 -12.36
C LYS A 275 -19.70 14.31 -10.96
N SER A 276 -19.13 15.51 -10.86
CA SER A 276 -18.89 16.20 -9.59
C SER A 276 -20.12 16.25 -8.67
N GLY A 277 -21.30 16.55 -9.22
CA GLY A 277 -22.55 16.64 -8.44
C GLY A 277 -23.09 15.33 -7.88
N ASP A 278 -22.61 14.18 -8.37
CA ASP A 278 -23.01 12.85 -7.91
C ASP A 278 -22.01 12.25 -6.89
N ILE A 279 -20.89 12.94 -6.64
CA ILE A 279 -19.86 12.48 -5.71
C ILE A 279 -20.34 12.71 -4.26
N PRO A 280 -20.38 11.66 -3.41
CA PRO A 280 -20.79 11.80 -2.02
C PRO A 280 -19.78 12.60 -1.20
N ILE A 281 -20.28 13.30 -0.19
CA ILE A 281 -19.48 14.07 0.75
C ILE A 281 -18.76 13.12 1.71
N ALA A 282 -17.45 13.33 1.88
CA ALA A 282 -16.62 12.61 2.82
C ALA A 282 -17.17 12.74 4.27
N PRO A 283 -17.05 11.69 5.10
CA PRO A 283 -16.28 10.48 4.87
C PRO A 283 -17.08 9.37 4.15
N ASN A 284 -18.29 9.67 3.65
CA ASN A 284 -18.96 8.73 2.77
C ASN A 284 -18.30 8.79 1.39
N TYR A 285 -18.23 7.65 0.72
CA TYR A 285 -17.56 7.52 -0.56
C TYR A 285 -18.36 6.61 -1.49
N GLN A 286 -18.09 6.71 -2.78
CA GLN A 286 -18.54 5.76 -3.79
C GLN A 286 -17.37 4.94 -4.31
N ARG A 287 -17.61 3.69 -4.68
CA ARG A 287 -16.61 2.84 -5.32
C ARG A 287 -16.64 3.10 -6.83
N LEU A 288 -15.48 3.44 -7.40
CA LEU A 288 -15.32 3.61 -8.84
C LEU A 288 -15.15 2.26 -9.53
N GLY A 289 -14.38 1.36 -8.89
CA GLY A 289 -14.13 0.01 -9.36
C GLY A 289 -12.86 -0.56 -8.75
N SER A 290 -12.28 -1.53 -9.44
CA SER A 290 -10.99 -2.13 -9.09
C SER A 290 -10.16 -2.38 -10.33
N ILE A 291 -8.84 -2.35 -10.18
CA ILE A 291 -7.88 -2.82 -11.18
C ILE A 291 -7.18 -4.04 -10.62
N GLU A 292 -7.16 -5.11 -11.40
CA GLU A 292 -6.51 -6.38 -11.07
C GLU A 292 -5.16 -6.46 -11.78
N PHE A 293 -4.15 -6.89 -11.04
CA PHE A 293 -2.81 -7.20 -11.54
C PHE A 293 -2.57 -8.69 -11.29
N PRO A 294 -2.89 -9.56 -12.28
CA PRO A 294 -2.64 -10.98 -12.15
C PRO A 294 -1.16 -11.23 -11.86
N GLU A 295 -0.86 -12.17 -10.98
CA GLU A 295 0.52 -12.63 -10.84
C GLU A 295 0.93 -13.22 -12.20
N ASN A 296 2.06 -12.74 -12.73
CA ASN A 296 2.62 -13.38 -13.90
C ASN A 296 2.90 -14.83 -13.51
N ASP A 297 2.31 -15.77 -14.26
CA ASP A 297 2.54 -17.19 -14.11
C ASP A 297 3.98 -17.49 -14.61
N ASP A 298 4.98 -17.02 -13.86
CA ASP A 298 6.42 -17.15 -14.13
C ASP A 298 6.87 -18.63 -14.06
N GLY A 299 5.92 -19.56 -13.85
CA GLY A 299 6.02 -20.96 -14.27
C GLY A 299 6.11 -21.15 -15.80
N GLY A 300 6.11 -20.07 -16.57
CA GLY A 300 6.32 -20.00 -18.01
C GLY A 300 7.47 -20.89 -18.47
N ILE A 301 7.11 -21.95 -19.21
CA ILE A 301 7.94 -22.93 -19.92
C ILE A 301 8.99 -23.65 -19.04
N LEU A 302 9.89 -22.94 -18.37
CA LEU A 302 10.91 -23.46 -17.46
C LEU A 302 10.32 -24.22 -16.28
N GLY A 303 9.27 -23.70 -15.62
CA GLY A 303 8.60 -24.42 -14.52
C GLY A 303 7.97 -25.73 -14.98
N ALA A 304 7.33 -25.71 -16.16
CA ALA A 304 6.81 -26.91 -16.81
C ALA A 304 7.94 -27.90 -17.20
N ILE A 305 9.06 -27.41 -17.73
CA ILE A 305 10.24 -28.22 -18.08
C ILE A 305 10.85 -28.88 -16.83
N PHE A 306 11.00 -28.14 -15.73
CA PHE A 306 11.52 -28.69 -14.47
C PHE A 306 10.59 -29.75 -13.88
N ASN A 307 9.27 -29.56 -13.93
CA ASN A 307 8.31 -30.58 -13.52
C ASN A 307 8.39 -31.82 -14.40
N VAL A 308 8.47 -31.67 -15.72
CA VAL A 308 8.62 -32.81 -16.65
C VAL A 308 9.94 -33.55 -16.39
N LEU A 309 11.05 -32.84 -16.21
CA LEU A 309 12.36 -33.42 -15.86
C LEU A 309 12.29 -34.17 -14.53
N TYR A 310 11.63 -33.62 -13.52
CA TYR A 310 11.43 -34.28 -12.23
C TYR A 310 10.69 -35.62 -12.39
N TYR A 311 9.58 -35.64 -13.14
CA TYR A 311 8.84 -36.89 -13.40
C TYR A 311 9.66 -37.92 -14.17
N ILE A 312 10.46 -37.50 -15.16
CA ILE A 312 11.36 -38.39 -15.91
C ILE A 312 12.38 -39.03 -14.96
N VAL A 313 13.00 -38.25 -14.07
CA VAL A 313 13.97 -38.78 -13.09
C VAL A 313 13.32 -39.79 -12.15
N VAL A 314 12.12 -39.49 -11.65
CA VAL A 314 11.37 -40.41 -10.77
C VAL A 314 11.03 -41.73 -11.49
N ILE A 315 10.59 -41.67 -12.75
CA ILE A 315 10.29 -42.86 -13.56
C ILE A 315 11.55 -43.71 -13.78
N VAL A 316 12.69 -43.08 -14.12
CA VAL A 316 13.96 -43.80 -14.31
C VAL A 316 14.40 -44.49 -13.02
N LEU A 317 14.30 -43.81 -11.87
CA LEU A 317 14.60 -44.40 -10.57
C LEU A 317 13.70 -45.60 -10.25
N LEU A 318 12.39 -45.51 -10.53
CA LEU A 318 11.46 -46.61 -10.37
C LEU A 318 11.84 -47.82 -11.25
N ILE A 319 12.21 -47.60 -12.51
CA ILE A 319 12.66 -48.65 -13.42
C ILE A 319 13.93 -49.33 -12.89
N ILE A 320 14.90 -48.56 -12.38
CA ILE A 320 16.13 -49.10 -11.78
C ILE A 320 15.80 -49.97 -10.56
N ILE A 321 14.92 -49.50 -9.67
CA ILE A 321 14.48 -50.24 -8.48
C ILE A 321 13.82 -51.57 -8.90
N ILE A 322 12.92 -51.54 -9.89
CA ILE A 322 12.24 -52.74 -10.41
C ILE A 322 13.27 -53.72 -10.99
N CYS A 323 14.22 -53.25 -11.80
CA CYS A 323 15.28 -54.07 -12.38
C CYS A 323 16.16 -54.74 -11.31
N LEU A 324 16.51 -53.99 -10.25
CA LEU A 324 17.27 -54.52 -9.12
C LEU A 324 16.46 -55.58 -8.35
N ALA A 325 15.18 -55.33 -8.10
CA ALA A 325 14.28 -56.29 -7.45
C ALA A 325 14.17 -57.59 -8.26
N ILE A 326 14.00 -57.51 -9.59
CA ILE A 326 13.96 -58.69 -10.47
C ILE A 326 15.29 -59.47 -10.41
N ARG A 327 16.44 -58.79 -10.44
CA ARG A 327 17.75 -59.43 -10.30
C ARG A 327 17.90 -60.17 -8.97
N ILE A 328 17.47 -59.56 -7.87
CA ILE A 328 17.50 -60.18 -6.54
C ILE A 328 16.60 -61.42 -6.50
N ILE A 329 15.37 -61.32 -7.01
CA ILE A 329 14.42 -62.46 -7.08
C ILE A 329 15.02 -63.61 -7.90
N ASN A 330 15.61 -63.31 -9.05
CA ASN A 330 16.24 -64.32 -9.91
C ASN A 330 17.45 -64.98 -9.22
N LYS A 331 18.27 -64.21 -8.50
CA LYS A 331 19.39 -64.74 -7.70
C LYS A 331 18.90 -65.68 -6.60
N ILE A 332 17.83 -65.31 -5.89
CA ILE A 332 17.19 -66.15 -4.86
C ILE A 332 16.62 -67.43 -5.47
N ARG A 333 15.90 -67.34 -6.61
CA ARG A 333 15.36 -68.50 -7.34
C ARG A 333 16.48 -69.44 -7.79
N TYR A 334 17.58 -68.91 -8.32
CA TYR A 334 18.73 -69.70 -8.75
C TYR A 334 19.40 -70.41 -7.57
N ALA A 335 19.62 -69.72 -6.45
CA ALA A 335 20.18 -70.30 -5.23
C ALA A 335 19.29 -71.44 -4.67
N ARG A 336 17.97 -71.25 -4.62
CA ARG A 336 17.01 -72.29 -4.22
C ARG A 336 17.04 -73.51 -5.15
N LYS A 337 17.15 -73.30 -6.47
CA LYS A 337 17.24 -74.40 -7.45
C LYS A 337 18.54 -75.19 -7.31
N ARG A 338 19.66 -74.53 -6.99
CA ARG A 338 20.96 -75.18 -6.72
C ARG A 338 20.92 -76.02 -5.43
N GLN A 339 20.35 -75.49 -4.34
CA GLN A 339 20.18 -76.25 -3.09
C GLN A 339 19.31 -77.51 -3.27
N ARG A 340 18.25 -77.45 -4.10
CA ARG A 340 17.44 -78.64 -4.41
C ARG A 340 18.21 -79.73 -5.16
N ARG A 341 19.21 -79.38 -5.96
CA ARG A 341 20.06 -80.34 -6.70
C ARG A 341 21.16 -80.96 -5.84
N GLN A 342 21.51 -80.34 -4.71
CA GLN A 342 22.55 -80.82 -3.80
C GLN A 342 22.00 -81.61 -2.59
N ARG A 343 20.68 -81.83 -2.50
CA ARG A 343 20.13 -82.78 -1.51
C ARG A 343 20.46 -84.22 -1.93
N PRO A 344 21.24 -84.98 -1.14
CA PRO A 344 21.52 -86.38 -1.45
C PRO A 344 20.22 -87.20 -1.47
N GLN A 345 20.04 -88.06 -2.46
CA GLN A 345 18.98 -89.08 -2.51
C GLN A 345 19.27 -90.23 -1.52
N SER A 346 19.42 -89.94 -0.23
CA SER A 346 19.79 -90.97 0.77
C SER A 346 18.65 -91.36 1.72
N LEU A 347 17.37 -91.19 1.36
CA LEU A 347 16.25 -91.53 2.26
C LEU A 347 15.05 -92.22 1.56
N TYR A 348 15.28 -92.92 0.45
CA TYR A 348 14.30 -93.88 -0.07
C TYR A 348 14.97 -95.22 -0.34
N ARG A 349 15.33 -95.93 0.72
CA ARG A 349 15.62 -97.37 0.62
C ARG A 349 15.11 -98.10 1.85
N ASN A 350 14.23 -99.05 1.56
CA ASN A 350 13.81 -100.19 2.37
C ASN A 350 12.93 -99.93 3.58
N ASP A 351 11.62 -100.11 3.36
CA ASP A 351 10.79 -100.94 4.25
C ASP A 351 9.81 -101.76 3.39
N ARG A 352 10.32 -102.89 2.89
CA ARG A 352 9.53 -104.10 2.65
C ARG A 352 10.43 -105.25 3.07
N TYR A 353 10.07 -105.90 4.18
CA TYR A 353 10.08 -107.35 4.42
C TYR A 353 9.96 -107.60 5.93
N ARG A 354 8.72 -107.75 6.41
CA ARG A 354 8.29 -108.89 7.22
C ARG A 354 6.78 -108.94 7.30
#